data_AF-A0A2W7AL99-F1
#
_entry.id   AF-A0A2W7AL99-F1
#
_cell.length_a   1.000
_cell.length_b   1.000
_cell.length_c   1.000
_cell.angle_alpha   90.00
_cell.angle_beta   90.00
_cell.angle_gamma   90.00
#
_symmetry.space_group_name_H-M   'P 1'
#
loop_
_entity.id
_entity.type
_entity.pdbx_description
1 polymer ?
#
loop_
_entity_poly.entity_id
_entity_poly.type
_entity_poly.pdbx_seq_one_letter_code
_entity_poly.pdbx_strand_id
1 'polypeptide(L)'
;MAFKIGRLEIGYRLLISLTAIAIAYGYLGSYLCTVLRYDNYLIAVLLFALAAAGIFAIPQSLGGLLAAIASVATVYWQSSSLTHTVISAIACLSLYLLGFQDVGYESAPDKKLSIVEIVATVITISFAVSISLIISQTHVSLNWLTSIAIGLICGAITLVGKQLIYIDLSQKEIWRLFGIVSASSFVMGFGIRAILYALANPIIVK
;
A
#
# COMPACT_ATOMS: atom_id res chain seq x y z
N MET A 1 -14.81 -16.91 -7.87
CA MET A 1 -15.65 -16.99 -6.65
C MET A 1 -15.66 -15.63 -5.98
N ALA A 2 -16.84 -15.08 -5.70
CA ALA A 2 -17.02 -13.77 -5.08
C ALA A 2 -17.45 -13.94 -3.62
N PHE A 3 -16.90 -13.12 -2.72
CA PHE A 3 -17.37 -13.06 -1.35
C PHE A 3 -18.49 -12.03 -1.29
N LYS A 4 -19.70 -12.47 -0.94
CA LYS A 4 -20.90 -11.62 -0.94
C LYS A 4 -21.05 -10.98 0.43
N ILE A 5 -20.78 -9.68 0.52
CA ILE A 5 -21.08 -8.89 1.72
C ILE A 5 -22.25 -7.97 1.35
N GLY A 6 -23.47 -8.39 1.67
CA GLY A 6 -24.69 -7.66 1.29
C GLY A 6 -24.94 -7.64 -0.22
N ARG A 7 -25.04 -6.44 -0.82
CA ARG A 7 -25.20 -6.24 -2.28
C ARG A 7 -23.87 -6.13 -3.05
N LEU A 8 -22.73 -6.16 -2.35
CA LEU A 8 -21.41 -6.04 -2.96
C LEU A 8 -20.82 -7.44 -3.19
N GLU A 9 -20.69 -7.83 -4.46
CA GLU A 9 -19.91 -8.99 -4.86
C GLU A 9 -18.45 -8.57 -5.00
N ILE A 10 -17.70 -8.64 -3.90
CA ILE A 10 -16.27 -8.40 -3.93
C ILE A 10 -15.64 -9.68 -4.49
N GLY A 11 -15.15 -9.60 -5.73
CA GLY A 11 -14.33 -10.67 -6.28
C GLY A 11 -13.15 -10.95 -5.35
N TYR A 12 -12.84 -12.23 -5.11
CA TYR A 12 -11.73 -12.65 -4.24
C TYR A 12 -10.41 -11.94 -4.56
N ARG A 13 -10.19 -11.54 -5.82
CA ARG A 13 -9.03 -10.78 -6.30
C ARG A 13 -8.96 -9.36 -5.72
N LEU A 14 -10.09 -8.62 -5.71
CA LEU A 14 -10.14 -7.29 -5.09
C LEU A 14 -9.91 -7.42 -3.58
N LEU A 15 -10.45 -8.46 -2.95
CA LEU A 15 -10.26 -8.70 -1.52
C LEU A 15 -8.78 -8.91 -1.17
N ILE A 16 -8.03 -9.67 -1.98
CA ILE A 16 -6.57 -9.83 -1.79
C ILE A 16 -5.87 -8.48 -1.90
N SER A 17 -6.16 -7.71 -2.95
CA SER A 17 -5.54 -6.39 -3.16
C SER A 17 -5.87 -5.43 -2.02
N LEU A 18 -7.14 -5.34 -1.60
CA LEU A 18 -7.58 -4.51 -0.49
C LEU A 18 -6.94 -4.94 0.84
N THR A 19 -6.76 -6.24 1.06
CA THR A 19 -6.08 -6.75 2.26
C THR A 19 -4.61 -6.35 2.27
N ALA A 20 -3.91 -6.47 1.14
CA ALA A 20 -2.52 -6.03 1.03
C ALA A 20 -2.39 -4.51 1.23
N ILE A 21 -3.30 -3.72 0.68
CA ILE A 21 -3.36 -2.27 0.92
C ILE A 21 -3.64 -1.97 2.39
N ALA A 22 -4.57 -2.67 3.03
CA ALA A 22 -4.83 -2.52 4.46
C ALA A 22 -3.55 -2.76 5.26
N ILE A 23 -2.86 -3.88 5.03
CA ILE A 23 -1.57 -4.17 5.69
C ILE A 23 -0.58 -3.02 5.51
N ALA A 24 -0.44 -2.47 4.30
CA ALA A 24 0.43 -1.32 4.05
C ALA A 24 0.07 -0.10 4.91
N TYR A 25 -1.21 0.29 4.95
CA TYR A 25 -1.67 1.39 5.80
C TYR A 25 -1.48 1.10 7.29
N GLY A 26 -1.64 -0.15 7.74
CA GLY A 26 -1.35 -0.57 9.10
C GLY A 26 0.13 -0.39 9.49
N TYR A 27 1.07 -0.78 8.62
CA TYR A 27 2.50 -0.52 8.82
C TYR A 27 2.79 0.99 8.88
N LEU A 28 2.18 1.76 7.99
CA LEU A 28 2.36 3.21 7.94
C LEU A 28 1.84 3.90 9.22
N GLY A 29 0.69 3.48 9.75
CA GLY A 29 0.15 3.97 11.03
C GLY A 29 1.02 3.61 12.23
N SER A 30 1.52 2.37 12.29
CA SER A 30 2.47 1.93 13.32
C SER A 30 3.78 2.72 13.28
N TYR A 31 4.30 2.98 12.08
CA TYR A 31 5.51 3.78 11.91
C TYR A 31 5.28 5.24 12.27
N LEU A 32 4.13 5.82 11.94
CA LEU A 32 3.78 7.19 12.36
C LEU A 32 3.81 7.32 13.89
N CYS A 33 3.25 6.35 14.63
CA CYS A 33 3.31 6.33 16.09
C CYS A 33 4.77 6.30 16.60
N THR A 34 5.63 5.52 15.94
CA THR A 34 7.06 5.44 16.24
C THR A 34 7.75 6.80 16.05
N VAL A 35 7.50 7.45 14.91
CA VAL A 35 8.09 8.75 14.56
C VAL A 35 7.63 9.86 15.51
N LEU A 36 6.35 9.88 15.90
CA LEU A 36 5.81 10.81 16.89
C LEU A 36 6.41 10.60 18.28
N ARG A 37 6.67 9.35 18.67
CA ARG A 37 7.30 9.02 19.96
C ARG A 37 8.72 9.56 20.06
N TYR A 38 9.43 9.67 18.93
CA TYR A 38 10.80 10.20 18.85
C TYR A 38 10.85 11.65 18.34
N ASP A 39 9.78 12.43 18.57
CA ASP A 39 9.70 13.88 18.33
C ASP A 39 10.01 14.34 16.89
N ASN A 40 9.90 13.45 15.90
CA ASN A 40 10.16 13.80 14.52
C ASN A 40 8.87 14.24 13.79
N TYR A 41 8.36 15.39 14.21
CA TYR A 41 7.08 15.94 13.75
C TYR A 41 7.03 16.19 12.24
N LEU A 42 8.17 16.55 11.61
CA LEU A 42 8.22 16.82 10.18
C LEU A 42 7.96 15.55 9.37
N ILE A 43 8.65 14.45 9.69
CA ILE A 43 8.40 13.16 9.04
C ILE A 43 6.98 12.67 9.34
N ALA A 44 6.48 12.90 10.55
CA ALA A 44 5.11 12.54 10.91
C ALA A 44 4.06 13.25 10.05
N VAL A 45 4.20 14.57 9.86
CA VAL A 45 3.31 15.36 9.00
C VAL A 45 3.41 14.90 7.55
N LEU A 46 4.61 14.66 7.03
CA LEU A 46 4.81 14.18 5.66
C LEU A 46 4.17 12.80 5.44
N LEU A 47 4.35 11.87 6.37
CA LEU A 47 3.75 10.53 6.29
C LEU A 47 2.23 10.59 6.38
N PHE A 48 1.68 11.43 7.27
CA PHE A 48 0.25 11.62 7.38
C PHE A 48 -0.35 12.23 6.10
N ALA A 49 0.30 13.26 5.55
CA ALA A 49 -0.11 13.88 4.29
C ALA A 49 -0.03 12.87 3.13
N LEU A 50 1.02 12.05 3.08
CA LEU A 50 1.18 11.00 2.08
C LEU A 50 0.10 9.91 2.22
N ALA A 51 -0.27 9.54 3.45
CA ALA A 51 -1.35 8.59 3.72
C ALA A 51 -2.70 9.13 3.21
N ALA A 52 -3.02 10.38 3.55
CA ALA A 52 -4.25 11.03 3.11
C ALA A 52 -4.30 11.18 1.59
N ALA A 53 -3.19 11.62 0.97
CA ALA A 53 -3.08 11.73 -0.48
C ALA A 53 -3.16 10.36 -1.18
N GLY A 54 -2.60 9.32 -0.58
CA GLY A 54 -2.62 7.95 -1.08
C GLY A 54 -4.03 7.37 -1.21
N ILE A 55 -4.95 7.72 -0.29
CA ILE A 55 -6.36 7.30 -0.34
C ILE A 55 -7.02 7.72 -1.66
N PHE A 56 -6.65 8.90 -2.15
CA PHE A 56 -7.21 9.50 -3.35
C PHE A 56 -6.44 9.14 -4.62
N ALA A 57 -5.11 9.05 -4.51
CA ALA A 57 -4.22 8.81 -5.64
C ALA A 57 -4.23 7.36 -6.11
N ILE A 58 -4.18 6.38 -5.19
CA ILE A 58 -4.02 4.97 -5.53
C ILE A 58 -5.17 4.45 -6.42
N PRO A 59 -6.46 4.75 -6.13
CA PRO A 59 -7.56 4.31 -7.00
C PRO A 59 -7.54 4.93 -8.40
N GLN A 60 -6.93 6.11 -8.56
CA GLN A 60 -6.91 6.87 -9.82
C GLN A 60 -5.64 6.66 -10.65
N SER A 61 -4.58 6.13 -10.04
CA SER A 61 -3.26 6.09 -10.67
C SER A 61 -3.15 4.99 -11.74
N LEU A 62 -2.61 5.36 -12.90
CA LEU A 62 -2.09 4.43 -13.91
C LEU A 62 -0.63 4.04 -13.63
N GLY A 63 0.01 4.69 -12.66
CA GLY A 63 1.42 4.56 -12.28
C GLY A 63 1.77 3.32 -11.46
N GLY A 64 0.84 2.37 -11.33
CA GLY A 64 1.01 1.15 -10.56
C GLY A 64 2.32 0.41 -10.88
N LEU A 65 2.58 0.18 -12.17
CA LEU A 65 3.79 -0.53 -12.60
C LEU A 65 5.08 0.21 -12.22
N LEU A 66 5.12 1.53 -12.39
CA LEU A 66 6.26 2.36 -11.99
C LEU A 66 6.46 2.31 -10.47
N ALA A 67 5.38 2.32 -9.70
CA ALA A 67 5.42 2.21 -8.24
C ALA A 67 5.97 0.84 -7.79
N ALA A 68 5.60 -0.24 -8.49
CA ALA A 68 6.15 -1.57 -8.24
C ALA A 68 7.65 -1.65 -8.55
N ILE A 69 8.10 -1.12 -9.69
CA ILE A 69 9.52 -1.08 -10.06
C ILE A 69 10.31 -0.28 -9.02
N ALA A 70 9.85 0.92 -8.66
CA ALA A 70 10.51 1.77 -7.68
C ALA A 70 10.62 1.08 -6.30
N SER A 71 9.57 0.37 -5.88
CA SER A 71 9.59 -0.37 -4.62
C SER A 71 10.54 -1.56 -4.64
N VAL A 72 10.58 -2.35 -5.73
CA VAL A 72 11.52 -3.48 -5.86
C VAL A 72 12.97 -2.97 -5.88
N ALA A 73 13.23 -1.85 -6.56
CA ALA A 73 14.54 -1.19 -6.51
C ALA A 73 14.90 -0.74 -5.09
N THR A 74 13.92 -0.29 -4.31
CA THR A 74 14.10 0.08 -2.89
C THR A 74 14.49 -1.14 -2.04
N VAL A 75 13.91 -2.32 -2.29
CA VAL A 75 14.31 -3.58 -1.61
C VAL A 75 15.76 -3.93 -1.91
N TYR A 76 16.20 -3.77 -3.16
CA TYR A 76 17.60 -3.99 -3.52
C TYR A 76 18.53 -3.03 -2.79
N TRP A 77 18.17 -1.74 -2.78
CA TRP A 77 18.95 -0.71 -2.09
C TRP A 77 19.10 -1.01 -0.59
N GLN A 78 18.04 -1.45 0.08
CA GLN A 78 18.07 -1.73 1.51
C GLN A 78 18.76 -3.04 1.88
N SER A 79 18.60 -4.09 1.06
CA SER A 79 19.15 -5.41 1.38
C SER A 79 20.54 -5.66 0.79
N SER A 80 20.93 -4.90 -0.25
CA SER A 80 22.11 -5.17 -1.10
C SER A 80 22.20 -6.61 -1.63
N SER A 81 21.10 -7.38 -1.56
CA SER A 81 21.05 -8.79 -1.89
C SER A 81 20.08 -9.02 -3.04
N LEU A 82 20.60 -9.63 -4.10
CA LEU A 82 19.80 -9.93 -5.29
C LEU A 82 18.64 -10.89 -4.97
N THR A 83 18.84 -11.81 -4.01
CA THR A 83 17.86 -12.82 -3.64
C THR A 83 16.56 -12.18 -3.13
N HIS A 84 16.66 -11.20 -2.23
CA HIS A 84 15.49 -10.52 -1.66
C HIS A 84 14.74 -9.70 -2.70
N THR A 85 15.47 -9.04 -3.60
CA THR A 85 14.90 -8.32 -4.74
C THR A 85 14.15 -9.25 -5.67
N VAL A 86 14.75 -10.39 -6.02
CA VAL A 86 14.12 -11.40 -6.88
C VAL A 86 12.87 -11.98 -6.23
N ILE A 87 12.90 -12.30 -4.93
CA ILE A 87 11.72 -12.75 -4.20
C ILE A 87 10.60 -11.71 -4.25
N SER A 88 10.92 -10.43 -3.99
CA SER A 88 9.94 -9.34 -4.06
C SER A 88 9.38 -9.17 -5.47
N ALA A 89 10.23 -9.25 -6.50
CA ALA A 89 9.83 -9.15 -7.90
C ALA A 89 8.91 -10.30 -8.31
N ILE A 90 9.25 -11.55 -7.93
CA ILE A 90 8.43 -12.73 -8.20
C ILE A 90 7.09 -12.64 -7.48
N ALA A 91 7.06 -12.22 -6.21
CA ALA A 91 5.82 -12.05 -5.47
C ALA A 91 4.92 -10.96 -6.10
N CYS A 92 5.52 -9.84 -6.51
CA CYS A 92 4.83 -8.77 -7.22
C CYS A 92 4.27 -9.26 -8.56
N LEU A 93 5.08 -9.95 -9.36
CA LEU A 93 4.69 -10.50 -10.65
C LEU A 93 3.58 -11.56 -10.51
N SER A 94 3.67 -12.42 -9.51
CA SER A 94 2.66 -13.44 -9.24
C SER A 94 1.31 -12.81 -8.94
N LEU A 95 1.28 -11.78 -8.09
CA LEU A 95 0.04 -11.07 -7.82
C LEU A 95 -0.45 -10.31 -9.06
N TYR A 96 0.44 -9.64 -9.79
CA TYR A 96 0.12 -8.94 -11.04
C TYR A 96 -0.55 -9.87 -12.06
N LEU A 97 0.04 -11.04 -12.31
CA LEU A 97 -0.47 -12.03 -13.26
C LEU A 97 -1.82 -12.59 -12.81
N LEU A 98 -1.95 -12.99 -11.55
CA LEU A 98 -3.23 -13.47 -11.00
C LEU A 98 -4.30 -12.35 -10.96
N GLY A 99 -3.88 -11.10 -10.83
CA GLY A 99 -4.77 -9.95 -10.79
C GLY A 99 -5.31 -9.55 -12.16
N PHE A 100 -4.48 -9.57 -13.21
CA PHE A 100 -4.84 -9.11 -14.56
C PHE A 100 -5.50 -10.16 -15.45
N GLN A 101 -5.36 -11.46 -15.16
CA GLN A 101 -5.92 -12.53 -16.03
C GLN A 101 -7.45 -12.46 -16.26
N ASP A 102 -8.22 -11.75 -15.42
CA ASP A 102 -9.68 -11.56 -15.59
C ASP A 102 -10.08 -10.11 -15.86
N VAL A 103 -9.11 -9.19 -15.88
CA VAL A 103 -9.36 -7.78 -16.14
C VAL A 103 -9.24 -7.63 -17.65
N GLY A 104 -10.36 -7.39 -18.35
CA GLY A 104 -10.42 -7.19 -19.79
C GLY A 104 -9.66 -5.93 -20.22
N TYR A 105 -8.34 -5.95 -20.07
CA TYR A 105 -7.46 -4.82 -20.22
C TYR A 105 -7.42 -4.42 -21.69
N GLU A 106 -8.25 -3.46 -22.04
CA GLU A 106 -8.09 -2.73 -23.29
C GLU A 106 -6.96 -1.73 -23.11
N SER A 107 -5.80 -2.07 -23.68
CA SER A 107 -4.71 -1.12 -23.84
C SER A 107 -5.20 0.04 -24.69
N ALA A 108 -5.31 1.23 -24.09
CA ALA A 108 -5.58 2.49 -24.77
C ALA A 108 -4.28 3.30 -24.87
N PRO A 109 -3.36 2.95 -25.80
CA PRO A 109 -2.03 3.55 -25.90
C PRO A 109 -2.05 5.06 -26.20
N ASP A 110 -3.15 5.57 -26.77
CA ASP A 110 -3.25 6.96 -27.25
C ASP A 110 -3.82 7.94 -26.22
N LYS A 111 -4.17 7.48 -25.01
CA LYS A 111 -4.70 8.36 -23.97
C LYS A 111 -3.57 9.22 -23.38
N LYS A 112 -3.58 10.52 -23.69
CA LYS A 112 -2.72 11.49 -23.00
C LYS A 112 -3.03 11.51 -21.51
N LEU A 113 -2.01 11.33 -20.67
CA LEU A 113 -2.12 11.43 -19.22
C LEU A 113 -2.57 12.83 -18.82
N SER A 114 -3.65 12.90 -18.05
CA SER A 114 -4.08 14.15 -17.41
C SER A 114 -3.09 14.57 -16.32
N ILE A 115 -2.97 15.87 -16.06
CA ILE A 115 -2.16 16.40 -14.94
C ILE A 115 -2.54 15.72 -13.62
N VAL A 116 -3.82 15.44 -13.41
CA VAL A 116 -4.32 14.74 -12.21
C VAL A 116 -3.78 13.31 -12.14
N GLU A 117 -3.72 12.60 -13.27
CA GLU A 117 -3.19 11.22 -13.33
C GLU A 117 -1.66 11.20 -13.10
N ILE A 118 -0.94 12.24 -13.55
CA ILE A 118 0.49 12.39 -13.29
C ILE A 118 0.73 12.62 -11.79
N VAL A 119 0.01 13.55 -11.17
CA VAL A 119 0.11 13.82 -9.73
C VAL A 119 -0.24 12.57 -8.91
N ALA A 120 -1.32 11.87 -9.26
CA ALA A 120 -1.70 10.62 -8.62
C ALA A 120 -0.62 9.53 -8.78
N THR A 121 0.04 9.47 -9.93
CA THR A 121 1.17 8.56 -10.19
C THR A 121 2.36 8.86 -9.29
N VAL A 122 2.76 10.12 -9.18
CA VAL A 122 3.88 10.52 -8.30
C VAL A 122 3.56 10.15 -6.86
N ILE A 123 2.36 10.48 -6.36
CA ILE A 123 1.93 10.14 -4.99
C ILE A 123 1.94 8.62 -4.78
N THR A 124 1.48 7.84 -5.75
CA THR A 124 1.42 6.37 -5.66
C THR A 124 2.82 5.76 -5.62
N ILE A 125 3.75 6.27 -6.42
CA ILE A 125 5.17 5.86 -6.38
C ILE A 125 5.78 6.22 -5.02
N SER A 126 5.61 7.46 -4.55
CA SER A 126 6.10 7.91 -3.25
C SER A 126 5.52 7.07 -2.10
N PHE A 127 4.23 6.70 -2.17
CA PHE A 127 3.59 5.83 -1.21
C PHE A 127 4.21 4.43 -1.22
N ALA A 128 4.32 3.78 -2.38
CA ALA A 128 4.90 2.43 -2.49
C ALA A 128 6.35 2.37 -2.00
N VAL A 129 7.17 3.36 -2.37
CA VAL A 129 8.56 3.48 -1.89
C VAL A 129 8.59 3.67 -0.38
N SER A 130 7.75 4.57 0.16
CA SER A 130 7.70 4.82 1.60
C SER A 130 7.30 3.56 2.38
N ILE A 131 6.32 2.80 1.92
CA ILE A 131 5.93 1.52 2.53
C ILE A 131 7.07 0.50 2.47
N SER A 132 7.73 0.37 1.32
CA SER A 132 8.87 -0.53 1.15
C SER A 132 10.01 -0.20 2.13
N LEU A 133 10.33 1.09 2.30
CA LEU A 133 11.30 1.56 3.28
C LEU A 133 10.85 1.27 4.72
N ILE A 134 9.61 1.60 5.08
CA ILE A 134 9.08 1.39 6.43
C ILE A 134 9.15 -0.09 6.80
N ILE A 135 8.69 -0.99 5.93
CA ILE A 135 8.71 -2.43 6.19
C ILE A 135 10.16 -2.92 6.31
N SER A 136 11.03 -2.47 5.41
CA SER A 136 12.46 -2.84 5.43
C SER A 136 13.17 -2.37 6.72
N GLN A 137 12.85 -1.17 7.22
CA GLN A 137 13.46 -0.60 8.43
C GLN A 137 12.88 -1.15 9.73
N THR A 138 11.61 -1.59 9.70
CA THR A 138 10.95 -2.13 10.90
C THR A 138 11.53 -3.48 11.32
N HIS A 139 12.18 -4.20 10.40
CA HIS A 139 12.80 -5.49 10.67
C HIS A 139 14.33 -5.39 10.61
N VAL A 140 15.01 -5.75 11.71
CA VAL A 140 16.48 -5.70 11.87
C VAL A 140 17.21 -6.52 10.80
N SER A 141 16.58 -7.57 10.28
CA SER A 141 17.02 -8.31 9.11
C SER A 141 15.85 -8.46 8.13
N LEU A 142 16.08 -8.11 6.87
CA LEU A 142 15.15 -8.41 5.79
C LEU A 142 15.09 -9.94 5.63
N ASN A 143 13.98 -10.53 6.05
CA ASN A 143 13.74 -11.95 5.89
C ASN A 143 13.03 -12.18 4.54
N TRP A 144 13.09 -13.39 4.01
CA TRP A 144 12.39 -13.74 2.76
C TRP A 144 10.89 -13.39 2.83
N LEU A 145 10.27 -13.50 4.01
CA LEU A 145 8.87 -13.18 4.24
C LEU A 145 8.56 -11.67 4.14
N THR A 146 9.47 -10.79 4.57
CA THR A 146 9.30 -9.34 4.40
C THR A 146 9.44 -8.94 2.93
N SER A 147 10.34 -9.60 2.18
CA SER A 147 10.46 -9.41 0.73
C SER A 147 9.19 -9.83 -0.01
N ILE A 148 8.57 -10.96 0.37
CA ILE A 148 7.27 -11.37 -0.18
C ILE A 148 6.20 -10.33 0.15
N ALA A 149 6.11 -9.88 1.40
CA ALA A 149 5.11 -8.91 1.82
C ALA A 149 5.21 -7.60 1.03
N ILE A 150 6.41 -7.05 0.88
CA ILE A 150 6.66 -5.85 0.06
C ILE A 150 6.23 -6.10 -1.38
N GLY A 151 6.63 -7.23 -1.98
CA GLY A 151 6.25 -7.60 -3.34
C GLY A 151 4.74 -7.69 -3.54
N LEU A 152 4.02 -8.33 -2.62
CA LEU A 152 2.56 -8.44 -2.68
C LEU A 152 1.86 -7.08 -2.52
N ILE A 153 2.31 -6.24 -1.59
CA ILE A 153 1.76 -4.89 -1.43
C ILE A 153 1.95 -4.08 -2.72
N CYS A 154 3.11 -4.18 -3.34
CA CYS A 154 3.41 -3.44 -4.56
C CYS A 154 2.60 -3.94 -5.75
N GLY A 155 2.47 -5.27 -5.89
CA GLY A 155 1.55 -5.86 -6.84
C GLY A 155 0.12 -5.37 -6.62
N ALA A 156 -0.32 -5.27 -5.37
CA ALA A 156 -1.68 -4.83 -5.05
C ALA A 156 -1.91 -3.36 -5.42
N ILE A 157 -0.93 -2.49 -5.15
CA ILE A 157 -0.96 -1.08 -5.58
C ILE A 157 -1.10 -0.99 -7.10
N THR A 158 -0.47 -1.90 -7.86
CA THR A 158 -0.59 -1.89 -9.33
C THR A 158 -1.97 -2.26 -9.85
N LEU A 159 -2.69 -3.10 -9.10
CA LEU A 159 -3.93 -3.72 -9.51
C LEU A 159 -5.16 -2.97 -9.02
N VAL A 160 -5.11 -2.47 -7.77
CA VAL A 160 -6.31 -2.07 -7.04
C VAL A 160 -7.09 -0.96 -7.75
N GLY A 161 -6.41 0.03 -8.34
CA GLY A 161 -7.07 1.10 -9.09
C GLY A 161 -7.84 0.57 -10.30
N LYS A 162 -7.23 -0.33 -11.08
CA LYS A 162 -7.91 -0.99 -12.20
C LYS A 162 -9.05 -1.87 -11.68
N GLN A 163 -8.80 -2.75 -10.73
CA GLN A 163 -9.82 -3.65 -10.18
C GLN A 163 -11.04 -2.90 -9.65
N LEU A 164 -10.88 -1.72 -9.04
CA LEU A 164 -11.99 -0.89 -8.57
C LEU A 164 -12.83 -0.30 -9.72
N ILE A 165 -12.19 0.09 -10.84
CA ILE A 165 -12.90 0.59 -12.03
C ILE A 165 -13.75 -0.50 -12.68
N TYR A 166 -13.30 -1.75 -12.69
CA TYR A 166 -14.02 -2.87 -13.32
C TYR A 166 -15.23 -3.39 -12.53
N ILE A 167 -15.45 -2.92 -11.29
CA ILE A 167 -16.55 -3.40 -10.44
C ILE A 167 -17.83 -2.57 -10.65
N ASP A 168 -17.87 -1.70 -11.68
CA ASP A 168 -19.01 -0.83 -12.01
C ASP A 168 -19.53 0.00 -10.81
N LEU A 169 -18.67 0.24 -9.83
CA LEU A 169 -18.97 1.11 -8.69
C LEU A 169 -18.83 2.57 -9.10
N SER A 170 -19.68 3.43 -8.53
CA SER A 170 -19.50 4.86 -8.71
C SER A 170 -18.18 5.32 -8.08
N GLN A 171 -17.55 6.36 -8.65
CA GLN A 171 -16.31 6.94 -8.12
C GLN A 171 -16.41 7.26 -6.61
N LYS A 172 -17.59 7.73 -6.16
CA LYS A 172 -17.84 8.03 -4.74
C LYS A 172 -17.80 6.79 -3.85
N GLU A 173 -18.33 5.66 -4.33
CA GLU A 173 -18.31 4.39 -3.60
C GLU A 173 -16.91 3.79 -3.54
N ILE A 174 -16.14 3.88 -4.64
CA ILE A 174 -14.73 3.49 -4.67
C ILE A 174 -13.94 4.25 -3.61
N TRP A 175 -14.13 5.57 -3.55
CA TRP A 175 -13.43 6.44 -2.60
C TRP A 175 -13.84 6.14 -1.16
N ARG A 176 -15.12 5.86 -0.93
CA ARG A 176 -15.62 5.47 0.39
C ARG A 176 -15.08 4.11 0.83
N LEU A 177 -15.06 3.12 -0.06
CA LEU A 177 -14.55 1.78 0.23
C LEU A 177 -13.05 1.84 0.55
N PHE A 178 -12.27 2.44 -0.34
CA PHE A 178 -10.82 2.57 -0.17
C PHE A 178 -10.48 3.41 1.07
N GLY A 179 -11.18 4.53 1.26
CA GLY A 179 -11.02 5.39 2.43
C GLY A 179 -11.30 4.68 3.75
N ILE A 180 -12.40 3.91 3.84
CA ILE A 180 -12.73 3.15 5.07
C ILE A 180 -11.66 2.09 5.34
N VAL A 181 -11.28 1.31 4.33
CA VAL A 181 -10.29 0.22 4.49
C VAL A 181 -8.92 0.78 4.89
N SER A 182 -8.43 1.78 4.18
CA SER A 182 -7.13 2.41 4.44
C SER A 182 -7.10 3.15 5.77
N ALA A 183 -8.13 3.97 6.08
CA ALA A 183 -8.16 4.74 7.31
C ALA A 183 -8.32 3.84 8.56
N SER A 184 -9.20 2.84 8.50
CA SER A 184 -9.38 1.91 9.62
C SER A 184 -8.11 1.13 9.91
N SER A 185 -7.42 0.63 8.87
CA SER A 185 -6.17 -0.10 9.05
C SER A 185 -5.04 0.79 9.56
N PHE A 186 -4.95 2.02 9.07
CA PHE A 186 -4.00 3.02 9.56
C PHE A 186 -4.20 3.33 11.06
N VAL A 187 -5.44 3.61 11.48
CA VAL A 187 -5.78 3.88 12.88
C VAL A 187 -5.50 2.65 13.75
N MET A 188 -5.80 1.45 13.26
CA MET A 188 -5.52 0.21 13.97
C MET A 188 -4.02 -0.01 14.17
N GLY A 189 -3.21 0.17 13.12
CA GLY A 189 -1.75 0.07 13.20
C GLY A 189 -1.15 1.08 14.17
N PHE A 190 -1.64 2.33 14.13
CA PHE A 190 -1.26 3.36 15.09
C PHE A 190 -1.60 2.96 16.53
N GLY A 191 -2.84 2.54 16.76
CA GLY A 191 -3.35 2.16 18.09
C GLY A 191 -2.59 0.99 18.70
N ILE A 192 -2.32 -0.07 17.92
CA ILE A 192 -1.54 -1.23 18.37
C ILE A 192 -0.15 -0.78 18.85
N ARG A 193 0.54 0.07 18.06
CA ARG A 193 1.88 0.54 18.42
C ARG A 193 1.85 1.46 19.65
N ALA A 194 0.85 2.32 19.76
CA ALA A 194 0.65 3.18 20.94
C ALA A 194 0.44 2.37 22.21
N ILE A 195 -0.38 1.31 22.15
CA ILE A 195 -0.60 0.38 23.27
C ILE A 195 0.71 -0.31 23.65
N LEU A 196 1.47 -0.81 22.68
CA LEU A 196 2.77 -1.44 22.95
C LEU A 196 3.74 -0.49 23.65
N TYR A 197 3.78 0.79 23.27
CA TYR A 197 4.60 1.77 23.97
C TYR A 197 4.13 2.08 25.38
N ALA A 198 2.81 2.17 25.60
CA ALA A 198 2.23 2.38 26.92
C ALA A 198 2.50 1.19 27.87
N LEU A 199 2.54 -0.03 27.33
CA LEU A 199 2.87 -1.25 28.10
C LEU A 199 4.37 -1.39 28.36
N ALA A 200 5.23 -1.02 27.40
CA ALA A 200 6.68 -1.16 27.51
C ALA A 200 7.35 -0.10 28.41
N ASN A 201 6.73 1.07 28.54
CA ASN A 201 7.10 2.08 29.53
C ASN A 201 5.83 2.47 30.30
N PRO A 202 5.53 1.84 31.46
CA PRO A 202 4.48 2.39 32.31
C PRO A 202 4.89 3.83 32.60
N ILE A 203 4.00 4.77 32.28
CA ILE A 203 4.16 6.17 32.65
C ILE A 203 4.29 6.13 34.18
N ILE A 204 5.51 6.25 34.70
CA ILE A 204 5.73 6.57 36.10
C ILE A 204 5.25 8.01 36.21
N VAL A 205 3.96 8.14 36.51
CA VAL A 205 3.35 9.39 36.94
C VAL A 205 4.12 9.78 38.20
N LYS A 206 5.01 10.76 38.06
CA LYS A 206 5.62 11.46 39.20
C LYS A 206 4.60 12.41 39.80
#